data_AF-A0A972VEF0-F1
#
_entry.id   AF-A0A972VEF0-F1
#
_cell.length_a   1.000
_cell.length_b   1.000
_cell.length_c   1.000
_cell.angle_alpha   90.00
_cell.angle_beta   90.00
_cell.angle_gamma   90.00
#
_symmetry.space_group_name_H-M   'P 1'
#
loop_
_entity.id
_entity.type
_entity.pdbx_description
1 polymer ?
#
loop_
_entity_poly.entity_id
_entity_poly.type
_entity_poly.pdbx_seq_one_letter_code
_entity_poly.pdbx_strand_id
1 'polypeptide(L)'
;MTPDPCESYEHLLVEYSDNELTSEDAASLLDHLAACPQCRNLLHRLRRSMAATQTLWGQNLTCEGHKKSATWKMRTSAIVGVAALLVIGAGVLRLNRPVTPTPLTLAQMEQTVEQSGQAARLLALADILARHQAQADLAQKRYHYIVETFPKTPSALIAKTKLQ
;
A
#
# COMPACT_ATOMS: atom_id res chain seq x y z
N MET A 1 -48.87 -11.58 6.63
CA MET A 1 -47.49 -11.21 7.02
C MET A 1 -47.16 -9.96 6.24
N THR A 2 -47.10 -8.82 6.92
CA THR A 2 -46.54 -7.60 6.33
C THR A 2 -45.04 -7.83 6.18
N PRO A 3 -44.43 -7.56 5.01
CA PRO A 3 -42.99 -7.67 4.85
C PRO A 3 -42.29 -6.83 5.90
N ASP A 4 -41.19 -7.35 6.44
CA ASP A 4 -40.41 -6.59 7.41
C ASP A 4 -39.89 -5.33 6.71
N PRO A 5 -40.05 -4.15 7.33
CA PRO A 5 -39.69 -2.89 6.69
C PRO A 5 -38.21 -2.83 6.31
N CYS A 6 -37.34 -3.67 6.87
CA CYS A 6 -35.93 -3.73 6.52
C CYS A 6 -35.67 -4.37 5.14
N GLU A 7 -36.51 -5.31 4.70
CA GLU A 7 -36.35 -6.03 3.43
C GLU A 7 -36.52 -5.08 2.24
N SER A 8 -37.43 -4.10 2.36
CA SER A 8 -37.61 -3.07 1.34
C SER A 8 -36.45 -2.08 1.24
N TYR A 9 -35.56 -1.98 2.23
CA TYR A 9 -34.39 -1.08 2.16
C TYR A 9 -33.10 -1.78 1.76
N GLU A 10 -33.07 -3.11 1.63
CA GLU A 10 -31.84 -3.84 1.31
C GLU A 10 -31.26 -3.45 -0.05
N HIS A 11 -32.10 -3.33 -1.08
CA HIS A 11 -31.67 -2.87 -2.40
C HIS A 11 -31.20 -1.41 -2.38
N LEU A 12 -31.91 -0.54 -1.67
CA LEU A 12 -31.56 0.88 -1.52
C LEU A 12 -30.20 1.07 -0.81
N LEU A 13 -29.81 0.15 0.09
CA LEU A 13 -28.51 0.21 0.76
C LEU A 13 -27.34 -0.03 -0.21
N VAL A 14 -27.52 -0.88 -1.22
CA VAL A 14 -26.51 -1.14 -2.25
C VAL A 14 -26.37 0.10 -3.14
N GLU A 15 -27.49 0.58 -3.69
CA GLU A 15 -27.52 1.78 -4.55
C GLU A 15 -26.99 3.03 -3.82
N TYR A 16 -27.33 3.19 -2.53
CA TYR A 16 -26.80 4.26 -1.69
C TYR A 16 -25.28 4.15 -1.51
N SER A 17 -24.75 2.93 -1.42
CA SER A 17 -23.32 2.72 -1.24
C SER A 17 -22.50 3.03 -2.49
N ASP A 18 -23.11 2.86 -3.67
CA ASP A 18 -22.55 3.18 -4.97
C ASP A 18 -22.79 4.65 -5.38
N ASN A 19 -23.54 5.42 -4.58
CA ASN A 19 -24.01 6.79 -4.86
C ASN A 19 -24.94 6.88 -6.09
N GLU A 20 -25.68 5.82 -6.39
CA GLU A 20 -26.65 5.78 -7.50
C GLU A 20 -28.08 6.14 -7.05
N LEU A 21 -28.27 6.34 -5.76
CA LEU A 21 -29.59 6.58 -5.18
C LEU A 21 -30.10 8.00 -5.44
N THR A 22 -31.39 8.13 -5.78
CA THR A 22 -32.03 9.44 -5.96
C THR A 22 -32.07 10.22 -4.65
N SER A 23 -32.18 11.56 -4.71
CA SER A 23 -32.24 12.39 -3.51
C SER A 23 -33.47 12.11 -2.63
N GLU A 24 -34.58 11.67 -3.24
CA GLU A 24 -35.81 11.32 -2.53
C GLU A 24 -35.66 9.99 -1.77
N ASP A 25 -35.17 8.97 -2.45
CA ASP A 25 -34.94 7.65 -1.85
C ASP A 25 -33.84 7.70 -0.78
N ALA A 26 -32.81 8.52 -1.00
CA ALA A 26 -31.75 8.75 -0.02
C ALA A 26 -32.28 9.38 1.27
N ALA A 27 -33.21 10.33 1.18
CA ALA A 27 -33.84 10.91 2.37
C ALA A 27 -34.65 9.86 3.15
N SER A 28 -35.47 9.08 2.44
CA SER A 28 -36.26 7.98 3.03
C SER A 28 -35.37 6.93 3.71
N LEU A 29 -34.27 6.54 3.06
CA LEU A 29 -33.30 5.59 3.61
C LEU A 29 -32.58 6.16 4.84
N LEU A 30 -32.21 7.45 4.84
CA LEU A 30 -31.55 8.08 5.98
C LEU A 30 -32.48 8.14 7.21
N ASP A 31 -33.76 8.44 7.01
CA ASP A 31 -34.76 8.39 8.08
C ASP A 31 -34.88 6.97 8.66
N HIS A 32 -34.91 5.95 7.80
CA HIS A 32 -34.90 4.55 8.24
C HIS A 32 -33.62 4.18 9.01
N LEU A 33 -32.44 4.61 8.53
CA LEU A 33 -31.16 4.37 9.19
C LEU A 33 -31.07 5.03 10.56
N ALA A 34 -31.71 6.19 10.77
CA ALA A 34 -31.78 6.82 12.08
C ALA A 34 -32.55 5.95 13.09
N ALA A 35 -33.62 5.28 12.64
CA ALA A 35 -34.47 4.45 13.48
C ALA A 35 -33.98 2.99 13.63
N CYS A 36 -33.25 2.43 12.65
CA CYS A 36 -32.91 1.01 12.60
C CYS A 36 -31.40 0.72 12.82
N PRO A 37 -31.00 0.15 13.97
CA PRO A 37 -29.60 -0.26 14.21
C PRO A 37 -29.12 -1.39 13.30
N GLN A 38 -30.01 -2.29 12.87
CA GLN A 38 -29.65 -3.44 12.04
C GLN A 38 -29.20 -2.99 10.64
N CYS A 39 -29.97 -2.11 10.00
CA CYS A 39 -29.62 -1.53 8.69
C CYS A 39 -28.34 -0.68 8.75
N ARG A 40 -28.11 0.06 9.86
CA ARG A 40 -26.83 0.75 10.09
C ARG A 40 -25.63 -0.20 10.13
N ASN A 41 -25.78 -1.32 10.85
CA ASN A 41 -24.72 -2.33 10.91
C ASN A 41 -24.49 -3.01 9.55
N LEU A 42 -25.56 -3.26 8.79
CA LEU A 42 -25.45 -3.80 7.44
C LEU A 42 -24.69 -2.85 6.51
N LEU A 43 -25.08 -1.56 6.48
CA LEU A 43 -24.39 -0.53 5.70
C LEU A 43 -22.90 -0.43 6.08
N HIS A 44 -22.58 -0.49 7.38
CA HIS A 44 -21.20 -0.48 7.84
C HIS A 44 -20.41 -1.69 7.31
N ARG A 45 -20.99 -2.89 7.34
CA ARG A 45 -20.34 -4.11 6.81
C ARG A 45 -20.08 -3.98 5.31
N LEU A 46 -21.07 -3.51 4.56
CA LEU A 46 -20.97 -3.30 3.11
C LEU A 46 -19.84 -2.31 2.76
N ARG A 47 -19.77 -1.18 3.48
CA ARG A 47 -18.69 -0.19 3.29
C ARG A 47 -17.31 -0.76 3.62
N ARG A 48 -17.17 -1.60 4.65
CA ARG A 48 -15.89 -2.27 4.95
C ARG A 48 -15.49 -3.24 3.85
N SER A 49 -16.41 -4.03 3.30
CA SER A 49 -16.08 -4.97 2.23
C SER A 49 -15.66 -4.22 0.96
N MET A 50 -16.32 -3.12 0.62
CA MET A 50 -15.93 -2.28 -0.53
C MET A 50 -14.59 -1.59 -0.33
N ALA A 51 -14.30 -1.07 0.87
CA ALA A 51 -12.99 -0.51 1.17
C ALA A 51 -11.88 -1.56 1.00
N ALA A 52 -12.13 -2.80 1.44
CA ALA A 52 -11.19 -3.89 1.26
C ALA A 52 -10.97 -4.23 -0.23
N THR A 53 -12.02 -4.32 -1.04
CA THR A 53 -11.88 -4.59 -2.48
C THR A 53 -11.22 -3.44 -3.24
N GLN A 54 -11.54 -2.18 -2.91
CA GLN A 54 -10.89 -0.99 -3.50
C GLN A 54 -9.39 -0.99 -3.23
N THR A 55 -8.94 -1.40 -2.04
CA THR A 55 -7.49 -1.50 -1.78
C THR A 55 -6.81 -2.57 -2.63
N LEU A 56 -7.50 -3.66 -2.96
CA LEU A 56 -6.96 -4.71 -3.83
C LEU A 56 -6.96 -4.30 -5.30
N TRP A 57 -8.01 -3.61 -5.76
CA TRP A 57 -8.15 -3.22 -7.17
C TRP A 57 -7.40 -1.94 -7.52
N GLY A 58 -7.35 -0.95 -6.63
CA GLY A 58 -6.54 0.27 -6.81
C GLY A 58 -5.05 -0.04 -6.94
N GLN A 59 -4.60 -1.15 -6.34
CA GLN A 59 -3.23 -1.65 -6.54
C GLN A 59 -3.04 -2.31 -7.92
N ASN A 60 -4.07 -2.88 -8.54
CA ASN A 60 -3.94 -3.56 -9.84
C ASN A 60 -4.22 -2.66 -11.05
N LEU A 61 -5.02 -1.59 -10.91
CA LEU A 61 -5.41 -0.70 -12.02
C LEU A 61 -4.41 0.43 -12.30
N THR A 62 -3.42 0.66 -11.45
CA THR A 62 -2.36 1.68 -11.66
C THR A 62 -1.22 1.21 -12.57
N CYS A 63 -1.37 0.09 -13.27
CA CYS A 63 -0.39 -0.43 -14.21
C CYS A 63 -0.85 -0.35 -15.67
N GLU A 64 -1.21 0.83 -16.16
CA GLU A 64 -1.26 1.08 -17.60
C GLU A 64 -0.52 2.35 -17.99
N GLY A 65 0.53 2.15 -18.80
CA GLY A 65 1.12 3.20 -19.61
C GLY A 65 2.60 3.44 -19.38
N HIS A 66 3.47 2.49 -19.71
CA HIS A 66 4.78 2.79 -20.32
C HIS A 66 5.17 1.64 -21.26
N LYS A 67 4.61 1.69 -22.49
CA LYS A 67 5.04 0.86 -23.62
C LYS A 67 6.20 1.57 -24.34
N LYS A 68 7.37 0.89 -24.38
CA LYS A 68 8.46 0.90 -25.38
C LYS A 68 9.05 2.28 -25.75
N SER A 69 10.36 2.53 -25.65
CA SER A 69 11.41 1.94 -26.48
C SER A 69 12.80 2.24 -25.89
N ALA A 70 13.78 1.33 -25.99
CA ALA A 70 15.03 1.50 -26.78
C ALA A 70 15.53 2.97 -26.86
N THR A 71 16.74 3.36 -26.48
CA THR A 71 18.05 2.70 -26.52
C THR A 71 19.10 3.65 -25.91
N TRP A 72 20.24 3.09 -25.50
CA TRP A 72 21.60 3.67 -25.60
C TRP A 72 22.14 4.66 -24.55
N LYS A 73 23.20 4.15 -23.89
CA LYS A 73 24.53 4.75 -23.74
C LYS A 73 24.72 5.98 -22.82
N MET A 74 25.40 5.67 -21.71
CA MET A 74 26.76 6.15 -21.37
C MET A 74 26.90 7.66 -21.04
N ARG A 75 27.21 7.96 -19.77
CA ARG A 75 28.56 8.38 -19.33
C ARG A 75 28.59 8.88 -17.88
N THR A 76 29.59 8.36 -17.18
CA THR A 76 30.20 8.86 -15.95
C THR A 76 30.63 10.33 -16.06
N SER A 77 30.51 11.09 -14.98
CA SER A 77 31.50 12.09 -14.58
C SER A 77 31.31 12.47 -13.11
N ALA A 78 32.41 12.35 -12.36
CA ALA A 78 32.58 12.73 -10.97
C ALA A 78 32.77 14.24 -10.83
N ILE A 79 32.35 14.83 -9.70
CA ILE A 79 32.99 16.04 -9.16
C ILE A 79 33.15 15.91 -7.64
N VAL A 80 34.39 16.15 -7.23
CA VAL A 80 34.98 16.18 -5.89
C VAL A 80 34.64 17.49 -5.18
N GLY A 81 34.46 17.44 -3.85
CA GLY A 81 34.47 18.62 -2.98
C GLY A 81 35.15 18.28 -1.65
N VAL A 82 36.25 18.98 -1.37
CA VAL A 82 37.28 18.67 -0.35
C VAL A 82 36.92 19.18 1.07
N ALA A 83 37.37 18.39 2.03
CA ALA A 83 37.59 18.56 3.47
C ALA A 83 37.57 19.94 4.15
N ALA A 84 37.11 19.95 5.41
CA ALA A 84 37.78 20.68 6.49
C ALA A 84 37.59 19.96 7.85
N LEU A 85 38.72 19.73 8.52
CA LEU A 85 38.89 19.14 9.85
C LEU A 85 38.26 19.98 10.96
N LEU A 86 37.72 19.31 11.99
CA LEU A 86 37.94 19.71 13.39
C LEU A 86 37.97 18.44 14.27
N VAL A 87 39.20 18.02 14.57
CA VAL A 87 39.54 17.18 15.73
C VAL A 87 39.70 18.13 16.91
N ILE A 88 38.97 17.89 18.01
CA ILE A 88 39.37 18.01 19.44
C ILE A 88 38.12 17.68 20.27
N GLY A 89 38.25 16.75 21.20
CA GLY A 89 37.23 16.49 22.23
C GLY A 89 36.93 15.02 22.48
N ALA A 90 37.91 14.29 22.99
CA ALA A 90 37.68 12.98 23.59
C ALA A 90 36.74 13.10 24.81
N GLY A 91 35.87 12.11 24.99
CA GLY A 91 35.38 11.75 26.32
C GLY A 91 33.88 11.89 26.54
N VAL A 92 33.17 10.78 26.32
CA VAL A 92 32.02 10.35 27.13
C VAL A 92 30.82 11.31 27.23
N LEU A 93 30.00 11.35 26.17
CA LEU A 93 28.55 11.61 26.25
C LEU A 93 27.89 11.07 24.97
N ARG A 94 27.90 9.74 24.80
CA ARG A 94 27.11 9.03 23.78
C ARG A 94 25.71 8.71 24.33
N LEU A 95 24.83 9.69 24.39
CA LEU A 95 23.37 9.49 24.43
C LEU A 95 22.71 10.81 24.01
N ASN A 96 21.75 10.75 23.10
CA ASN A 96 21.02 11.88 22.50
C ASN A 96 21.77 12.74 21.47
N ARG A 97 22.04 12.15 20.29
CA ARG A 97 21.85 12.95 19.06
C ARG A 97 20.38 12.81 18.66
N PRO A 98 19.57 13.88 18.71
CA PRO A 98 18.32 13.89 17.97
C PRO A 98 18.70 13.69 16.50
N VAL A 99 18.21 12.62 15.89
CA VAL A 99 18.16 12.50 14.44
C VAL A 99 17.27 13.66 14.02
N THR A 100 17.87 14.75 13.53
CA THR A 100 17.10 15.78 12.84
C THR A 100 16.49 15.10 11.62
N PRO A 101 15.16 14.91 11.57
CA PRO A 101 14.55 14.39 10.37
C PRO A 101 14.80 15.42 9.28
N THR A 102 15.64 15.07 8.30
CA THR A 102 15.63 15.75 7.01
C THR A 102 14.17 15.90 6.60
N PRO A 103 13.69 17.10 6.26
CA PRO A 103 12.34 17.25 5.75
C PRO A 103 12.29 16.44 4.46
N LEU A 104 11.70 15.24 4.54
CA LEU A 104 11.40 14.40 3.40
C LEU A 104 10.57 15.27 2.46
N THR A 105 11.13 15.59 1.30
CA THR A 105 10.37 16.31 0.29
C THR A 105 9.20 15.43 -0.10
N LEU A 106 8.05 16.02 -0.45
CA LEU A 106 6.87 15.26 -0.85
C LEU A 106 7.21 14.21 -1.93
N ALA A 107 8.07 14.58 -2.88
CA ALA A 107 8.58 13.69 -3.92
C ALA A 107 9.33 12.44 -3.36
N GLN A 108 10.11 12.59 -2.29
CA GLN A 108 10.78 11.45 -1.64
C GLN A 108 9.80 10.56 -0.89
N MET A 109 8.74 11.12 -0.32
CA MET A 109 7.67 10.34 0.32
C MET A 109 6.91 9.52 -0.72
N GLU A 110 6.50 10.15 -1.83
CA GLU A 110 5.82 9.48 -2.95
C GLU A 110 6.67 8.34 -3.52
N GLN A 111 7.96 8.60 -3.78
CA GLN A 111 8.89 7.58 -4.28
C GLN A 111 9.03 6.41 -3.30
N THR A 112 9.06 6.68 -1.99
CA THR A 112 9.17 5.64 -0.96
C THR A 112 7.90 4.79 -0.89
N VAL A 113 6.73 5.42 -0.99
CA VAL A 113 5.43 4.73 -1.02
C VAL A 113 5.34 3.83 -2.26
N GLU A 114 5.74 4.33 -3.42
CA GLU A 114 5.74 3.56 -4.67
C GLU A 114 6.67 2.36 -4.60
N GLN A 115 7.92 2.56 -4.15
CA GLN A 115 8.89 1.47 -3.99
C GLN A 115 8.41 0.42 -2.98
N SER A 116 7.78 0.86 -1.88
CA SER A 116 7.23 -0.06 -0.88
C SER A 116 6.07 -0.88 -1.44
N GLY A 117 5.19 -0.26 -2.22
CA GLY A 117 4.07 -0.93 -2.88
C GLY A 117 4.53 -1.99 -3.89
N GLN A 118 5.50 -1.64 -4.76
CA GLN A 118 6.06 -2.59 -5.73
C GLN A 118 6.74 -3.78 -5.03
N ALA A 119 7.54 -3.51 -3.99
CA ALA A 119 8.21 -4.55 -3.22
C ALA A 119 7.21 -5.50 -2.52
N ALA A 120 6.11 -4.96 -1.98
CA ALA A 120 5.04 -5.76 -1.37
C ALA A 120 4.35 -6.70 -2.36
N ARG A 121 4.07 -6.25 -3.58
CA ARG A 121 3.49 -7.12 -4.63
C ARG A 121 4.43 -8.24 -5.03
N LEU A 122 5.72 -7.95 -5.19
CA LEU A 122 6.73 -8.97 -5.49
C LEU A 122 6.86 -9.98 -4.34
N LEU A 123 6.79 -9.53 -3.10
CA LEU A 123 6.83 -10.40 -1.93
C LEU A 123 5.62 -11.34 -1.91
N ALA A 124 4.41 -10.82 -2.15
CA ALA A 124 3.20 -11.64 -2.22
C ALA A 124 3.29 -12.72 -3.31
N LEU A 125 3.84 -12.38 -4.49
CA LEU A 125 4.09 -13.35 -5.55
C LEU A 125 5.10 -14.41 -5.11
N ALA A 126 6.19 -14.00 -4.46
CA ALA A 126 7.20 -14.94 -3.94
C ALA A 126 6.61 -15.90 -2.89
N ASP A 127 5.74 -15.41 -2.00
CA ASP A 127 5.04 -16.24 -1.02
C ASP A 127 4.08 -17.26 -1.67
N ILE A 128 3.40 -16.88 -2.76
CA ILE A 128 2.56 -17.82 -3.53
C ILE A 128 3.44 -18.92 -4.15
N LEU A 129 4.54 -18.54 -4.81
CA LEU A 129 5.47 -19.50 -5.42
C LEU A 129 6.08 -20.45 -4.37
N ALA A 130 6.40 -19.94 -3.19
CA ALA A 130 7.01 -20.73 -2.11
C ALA A 130 6.09 -21.85 -1.58
N ARG A 131 4.76 -21.71 -1.72
CA ARG A 131 3.81 -22.76 -1.32
C ARG A 131 3.81 -23.96 -2.27
N HIS A 132 4.32 -23.78 -3.48
CA HIS A 132 4.43 -24.84 -4.48
C HIS A 132 5.85 -25.39 -4.47
N GLN A 133 6.07 -26.62 -3.96
CA GLN A 133 7.40 -27.23 -3.85
C GLN A 133 8.19 -27.23 -5.17
N ALA A 134 7.52 -27.42 -6.31
CA ALA A 134 8.14 -27.38 -7.63
C ALA A 134 8.70 -25.99 -8.04
N GLN A 135 8.39 -24.93 -7.29
CA GLN A 135 8.75 -23.54 -7.60
C GLN A 135 9.56 -22.88 -6.47
N ALA A 136 10.07 -23.65 -5.50
CA ALA A 136 10.85 -23.13 -4.37
C ALA A 136 12.08 -22.32 -4.82
N ASP A 137 12.82 -22.81 -5.82
CA ASP A 137 13.99 -22.11 -6.38
C ASP A 137 13.63 -20.75 -7.00
N LEU A 138 12.45 -20.67 -7.62
CA LEU A 138 11.97 -19.42 -8.22
C LEU A 138 11.55 -18.43 -7.13
N ALA A 139 10.89 -18.91 -6.06
CA ALA A 139 10.57 -18.09 -4.90
C ALA A 139 11.84 -17.51 -4.25
N GLN A 140 12.88 -18.33 -4.07
CA GLN A 140 14.17 -17.89 -3.54
C GLN A 140 14.81 -16.79 -4.39
N LYS A 141 14.83 -16.95 -5.72
CA LYS A 141 15.29 -15.91 -6.65
C LYS A 141 14.49 -14.61 -6.53
N ARG A 142 13.17 -14.71 -6.31
CA ARG A 142 12.32 -13.52 -6.10
C ARG A 142 12.61 -12.83 -4.77
N TYR A 143 12.83 -13.58 -3.68
CA TYR A 143 13.24 -12.98 -2.41
C TYR A 143 14.59 -12.25 -2.54
N HIS A 144 15.59 -12.85 -3.18
CA HIS A 144 16.87 -12.18 -3.45
C HIS A 144 16.68 -10.87 -4.22
N TYR A 145 15.90 -10.91 -5.31
CA TYR A 145 15.62 -9.72 -6.10
C TYR A 145 14.97 -8.59 -5.29
N ILE A 146 14.04 -8.91 -4.37
CA ILE A 146 13.40 -7.90 -3.50
C ILE A 146 14.43 -7.27 -2.57
N VAL A 147 15.32 -8.09 -1.98
CA VAL A 147 16.38 -7.62 -1.07
C VAL A 147 17.37 -6.69 -1.78
N GLU A 148 17.74 -7.02 -3.01
CA GLU A 148 18.70 -6.25 -3.81
C GLU A 148 18.08 -4.95 -4.37
N THR A 149 16.84 -5.02 -4.86
CA THR A 149 16.20 -3.90 -5.57
C THR A 149 15.51 -2.92 -4.62
N PHE A 150 14.95 -3.40 -3.51
CA PHE A 150 14.16 -2.61 -2.57
C PHE A 150 14.69 -2.64 -1.13
N PRO A 151 16.01 -2.43 -0.90
CA PRO A 151 16.67 -2.74 0.38
C PRO A 151 16.15 -1.95 1.58
N LYS A 152 15.48 -0.81 1.34
CA LYS A 152 14.95 0.09 2.37
C LYS A 152 13.45 -0.12 2.66
N THR A 153 12.83 -1.12 2.05
CA THR A 153 11.38 -1.40 2.23
C THR A 153 11.13 -2.44 3.33
N PRO A 154 9.96 -2.42 3.99
CA PRO A 154 9.56 -3.49 4.91
C PRO A 154 9.57 -4.88 4.25
N SER A 155 9.20 -4.96 2.97
CA SER A 155 9.17 -6.21 2.21
C SER A 155 10.56 -6.85 2.06
N ALA A 156 11.62 -6.05 1.94
CA ALA A 156 12.99 -6.57 1.91
C ALA A 156 13.42 -7.14 3.26
N LEU A 157 12.95 -6.61 4.39
CA LEU A 157 13.20 -7.21 5.69
C LEU A 157 12.54 -8.58 5.79
N ILE A 158 11.29 -8.70 5.37
CA ILE A 158 10.57 -9.99 5.34
C ILE A 158 11.28 -10.97 4.39
N ALA A 159 11.64 -10.53 3.18
CA ALA A 159 12.35 -11.37 2.22
C ALA A 159 13.69 -11.89 2.79
N LYS A 160 14.45 -11.07 3.54
CA LYS A 160 15.67 -11.54 4.23
C LYS A 160 15.38 -12.64 5.24
N THR A 161 14.29 -12.53 6.01
CA THR A 161 13.90 -13.58 6.97
C THR A 161 13.49 -14.88 6.29
N LYS A 162 13.01 -14.84 5.04
CA LYS A 162 12.64 -16.04 4.26
C LYS A 162 13.83 -16.74 3.61
N LEU A 163 14.99 -16.06 3.51
CA LEU A 163 16.22 -16.58 2.93
C LEU A 163 17.16 -17.22 3.96
N GLN A 164 16.82 -17.12 5.24
CA GLN A 164 17.54 -17.75 6.36
C GLN A 164 16.92 -19.12 6.67
#